data_AF-A0A2V7KTF2-F1
#
_entry.id   AF-A0A2V7KTF2-F1
#
_cell.length_a   1.000
_cell.length_b   1.000
_cell.length_c   1.000
_cell.angle_alpha   90.00
_cell.angle_beta   90.00
_cell.angle_gamma   90.00
#
_symmetry.space_group_name_H-M   'P 1'
#
loop_
_entity.id
_entity.type
_entity.pdbx_description
1 polymer ?
#
loop_
_entity_poly.entity_id
_entity_poly.type
_entity_poly.pdbx_seq_one_letter_code
_entity_poly.pdbx_strand_id
1 'polypeptide(L)'
;MSRVVGLLGVLTVFRDHPVSAQERFDISVYPYATAHRGEWELEGHLNYASRGTSGFAGSVAPTQGQWRFAAEVSSGITDHWELAGYVLGAQVPGLGLEYAGWRLRSRLRAPASWRLPVNVGFSAEYETARPAFSESARTAELTAIFERRFGNVQLIADPTFERDLAGPEHEWELLSDRGLATRR
;
A
#
# COMPACT_ATOMS: atom_id res chain seq x y z
N MET A 1 -3.17 32.22 23.55
CA MET A 1 -3.73 31.01 22.91
C MET A 1 -4.06 31.37 21.47
N SER A 2 -3.16 31.07 20.53
CA SER A 2 -3.37 31.46 19.13
C SER A 2 -3.91 30.26 18.34
N ARG A 3 -5.09 30.42 17.73
CA ARG A 3 -5.69 29.43 16.83
C ARG A 3 -5.04 29.59 15.45
N VAL A 4 -4.32 28.57 14.99
CA VAL A 4 -3.80 28.50 13.61
C VAL A 4 -4.74 27.60 12.81
N VAL A 5 -5.38 28.16 11.79
CA VAL A 5 -6.12 27.44 10.75
C VAL A 5 -5.15 27.26 9.58
N GLY A 6 -4.82 26.02 9.24
CA GLY A 6 -3.93 25.69 8.11
C GLY A 6 -4.71 25.06 6.96
N LEU A 7 -4.52 25.60 5.75
CA LEU A 7 -5.09 25.11 4.50
C LEU A 7 -4.14 24.06 3.87
N LEU A 8 -4.66 22.90 3.49
CA LEU A 8 -3.92 21.86 2.76
C LEU A 8 -4.00 22.19 1.26
N GLY A 9 -2.87 22.40 0.59
CA GLY A 9 -2.81 22.64 -0.86
C GLY A 9 -1.86 21.66 -1.52
N VAL A 10 -2.40 20.75 -2.35
CA VAL A 10 -1.63 19.87 -3.23
C VAL A 10 -1.50 20.58 -4.58
N LEU A 11 -0.28 20.85 -5.03
CA LEU A 11 -0.01 21.30 -6.41
C LEU A 11 0.40 20.10 -7.24
N THR A 12 -0.58 19.48 -7.91
CA THR A 12 -0.35 18.42 -8.90
C THR A 12 0.02 19.05 -10.24
N VAL A 13 1.25 18.83 -10.70
CA VAL A 13 1.63 19.09 -12.09
C VAL A 13 1.24 17.85 -12.88
N PHE A 14 0.16 17.92 -13.65
CA PHE A 14 -0.27 16.84 -14.54
C PHE A 14 0.74 16.68 -15.68
N ARG A 15 1.39 15.51 -15.76
CA ARG A 15 1.90 14.95 -17.01
C ARG A 15 1.01 13.76 -17.31
N ASP A 16 0.49 13.71 -18.54
CA ASP A 16 -0.38 12.65 -19.03
C ASP A 16 0.36 11.30 -19.07
N HIS A 17 0.37 10.60 -17.94
CA HIS A 17 0.64 9.17 -17.89
C HIS A 17 -0.69 8.45 -17.74
N PRO A 18 -0.90 7.30 -18.42
CA PRO A 18 -2.05 6.46 -18.16
C PRO A 18 -2.06 6.15 -16.66
N VAL A 19 -3.14 6.54 -15.99
CA VAL A 19 -3.38 6.18 -14.60
C VAL A 19 -3.64 4.68 -14.61
N SER A 20 -2.63 3.89 -14.25
CA SER A 20 -2.87 2.50 -13.86
C SER A 20 -3.83 2.54 -12.68
N ALA A 21 -4.86 1.71 -12.70
CA ALA A 21 -5.87 1.71 -11.65
C ALA A 21 -5.18 1.51 -10.29
N GLN A 22 -5.55 2.30 -9.27
CA GLN A 22 -5.04 2.13 -7.91
C GLN A 22 -5.16 0.65 -7.52
N GLU A 23 -4.09 0.07 -6.96
CA GLU A 23 -4.16 -1.25 -6.32
C GLU A 23 -5.32 -1.19 -5.32
N ARG A 24 -6.14 -2.22 -5.41
CA ARG A 24 -7.56 -2.11 -5.13
C ARG A 24 -7.82 -2.51 -3.66
N PHE A 25 -6.79 -2.96 -2.94
CA PHE A 25 -6.73 -3.11 -1.48
C PHE A 25 -5.78 -2.11 -0.80
N ASP A 26 -4.93 -1.43 -1.55
CA ASP A 26 -3.92 -0.54 -0.99
C ASP A 26 -4.46 0.87 -0.67
N ILE A 27 -4.36 1.26 0.60
CA ILE A 27 -4.50 2.65 1.05
C ILE A 27 -3.51 2.86 2.20
N SER A 28 -2.21 2.92 1.90
CA SER A 28 -1.23 3.44 2.87
C SER A 28 0.06 3.94 2.22
N VAL A 29 0.38 5.21 2.43
CA VAL A 29 1.78 5.68 2.38
C VAL A 29 2.43 5.28 3.69
N TYR A 30 3.21 4.21 3.68
CA TYR A 30 3.88 3.76 4.90
C TYR A 30 5.03 4.70 5.26
N PRO A 31 5.08 5.23 6.50
CA PRO A 31 6.22 6.04 6.93
C PRO A 31 7.50 5.19 6.94
N TYR A 32 8.67 5.81 6.80
CA TYR A 32 9.97 5.14 6.84
C TYR A 32 10.20 4.26 8.10
N ALA A 33 9.51 4.55 9.20
CA ALA A 33 9.72 3.86 10.46
C ALA A 33 9.11 2.45 10.47
N THR A 34 9.93 1.45 10.80
CA THR A 34 9.53 0.09 11.19
C THR A 34 9.25 0.03 12.69
N ALA A 35 8.36 -0.89 13.10
CA ALA A 35 8.16 -1.30 14.49
C ALA A 35 9.51 -1.69 15.14
N HIS A 36 9.64 -1.44 16.44
CA HIS A 36 10.83 -1.83 17.19
C HIS A 36 10.84 -3.32 17.51
N ARG A 37 12.01 -3.86 17.88
CA ARG A 37 12.15 -5.28 18.20
C ARG A 37 11.14 -5.72 19.27
N GLY A 38 10.32 -6.70 18.93
CA GLY A 38 9.32 -7.29 19.81
C GLY A 38 8.04 -6.47 19.96
N GLU A 39 7.94 -5.32 19.31
CA GLU A 39 6.66 -4.61 19.19
C GLU A 39 5.74 -5.36 18.22
N TRP A 40 4.45 -5.24 18.51
CA TRP A 40 3.37 -5.80 17.70
C TRP A 40 2.36 -4.70 17.43
N GLU A 41 1.93 -4.59 16.18
CA GLU A 41 0.88 -3.66 15.78
C GLU A 41 -0.26 -4.43 15.08
N LEU A 42 -1.47 -3.91 15.24
CA LEU A 42 -2.67 -4.41 14.58
C LEU A 42 -3.32 -3.23 13.87
N GLU A 43 -3.46 -3.34 12.55
CA GLU A 43 -4.05 -2.31 11.71
C GLU A 43 -5.22 -2.89 10.88
N GLY A 44 -6.17 -2.03 10.52
CA GLY A 44 -7.35 -2.42 9.76
C GLY A 44 -7.74 -1.34 8.77
N HIS A 45 -7.88 -1.73 7.51
CA HIS A 45 -8.34 -0.86 6.42
C HIS A 45 -9.73 -1.28 5.97
N LEU A 46 -10.55 -0.30 5.59
CA LEU A 46 -11.88 -0.51 5.06
C LEU A 46 -12.15 0.47 3.92
N ASN A 47 -12.46 -0.06 2.73
CA ASN A 47 -12.62 0.67 1.49
C ASN A 47 -14.00 0.41 0.90
N TYR A 48 -14.69 1.45 0.46
CA TYR A 48 -16.01 1.36 -0.17
C TYR A 48 -16.01 1.93 -1.58
N ALA A 49 -16.45 1.12 -2.54
CA ALA A 49 -16.58 1.53 -3.93
C ALA A 49 -18.02 1.95 -4.24
N SER A 50 -18.32 3.24 -4.20
CA SER A 50 -19.67 3.76 -4.51
C SER A 50 -20.03 3.67 -6.00
N ARG A 51 -19.03 3.59 -6.88
CA ARG A 51 -19.15 3.41 -8.33
C ARG A 51 -18.15 2.37 -8.79
N GLY A 52 -18.54 1.55 -9.76
CA GLY A 52 -17.72 0.47 -10.27
C GLY A 52 -18.46 -0.35 -11.32
N THR A 53 -17.99 -1.57 -11.57
CA THR A 53 -18.69 -2.52 -12.44
C THR A 53 -19.92 -3.06 -11.72
N SER A 54 -21.05 -3.17 -12.44
CA SER A 54 -22.30 -3.72 -11.92
C SER A 54 -22.49 -5.21 -12.21
N GLY A 55 -21.61 -5.79 -13.04
CA GLY A 55 -21.61 -7.19 -13.44
C GLY A 55 -20.20 -7.76 -13.41
N PHE A 56 -20.10 -9.08 -13.56
CA PHE A 56 -18.83 -9.76 -13.63
C PHE A 56 -18.08 -9.38 -14.91
N ALA A 57 -16.78 -9.18 -14.80
CA ALA A 57 -15.85 -9.07 -15.92
C ALA A 57 -14.99 -10.34 -15.94
N GLY A 58 -15.37 -11.33 -16.75
CA GLY A 58 -14.77 -12.67 -16.65
C GLY A 58 -15.03 -13.29 -15.28
N SER A 59 -13.97 -13.64 -14.55
CA SER A 59 -14.07 -14.14 -13.17
C SER A 59 -14.17 -13.04 -12.11
N VAL A 60 -13.87 -11.79 -12.46
CA VAL A 60 -13.77 -10.68 -11.51
C VAL A 60 -15.17 -10.22 -11.09
N ALA A 61 -15.40 -10.13 -9.79
CA ALA A 61 -16.69 -9.77 -9.20
C ALA A 61 -17.03 -8.28 -9.41
N PRO A 62 -18.34 -7.92 -9.41
CA PRO A 62 -18.78 -6.54 -9.47
C PRO A 62 -18.15 -5.70 -8.34
N THR A 63 -17.68 -4.50 -8.65
CA THR A 63 -17.06 -3.59 -7.68
C THR A 63 -18.02 -2.52 -7.16
N GLN A 64 -19.10 -2.21 -7.88
CA GLN A 64 -20.06 -1.21 -7.42
C GLN A 64 -20.77 -1.67 -6.15
N GLY A 65 -20.71 -0.86 -5.10
CA GLY A 65 -21.27 -1.13 -3.79
C GLY A 65 -20.47 -2.11 -2.94
N GLN A 66 -19.28 -2.52 -3.40
CA GLN A 66 -18.42 -3.46 -2.68
C GLN A 66 -17.70 -2.76 -1.52
N TRP A 67 -17.66 -3.43 -0.37
CA TRP A 67 -16.70 -3.13 0.70
C TRP A 67 -15.51 -4.06 0.59
N ARG A 68 -14.31 -3.55 0.86
CA ARG A 68 -13.07 -4.31 0.98
C ARG A 68 -12.42 -4.00 2.30
N PHE A 69 -11.86 -5.00 2.95
CA PHE A 69 -11.15 -4.81 4.20
C PHE A 69 -9.86 -5.62 4.22
N ALA A 70 -8.85 -5.05 4.86
CA ALA A 70 -7.59 -5.70 5.14
C ALA A 70 -7.35 -5.62 6.66
N ALA A 71 -7.07 -6.74 7.29
CA ALA A 71 -6.59 -6.79 8.67
C ALA A 71 -5.12 -7.17 8.66
N GLU A 72 -4.26 -6.32 9.21
CA GLU A 72 -2.81 -6.46 9.28
C GLU A 72 -2.39 -6.77 10.71
N VAL A 73 -1.50 -7.75 10.88
CA VAL A 73 -0.68 -7.88 12.08
C VAL A 73 0.78 -7.74 11.70
N SER A 74 1.51 -6.86 12.37
CA SER A 74 2.95 -6.64 12.15
C SER A 74 3.76 -6.90 13.42
N SER A 75 5.02 -7.26 13.24
CA SER A 75 5.98 -7.37 14.34
C SER A 75 7.37 -6.95 13.92
N GLY A 76 8.02 -6.14 14.77
CA GLY A 76 9.43 -5.82 14.63
C GLY A 76 10.31 -7.01 15.02
N ILE A 77 10.98 -7.60 14.05
CA ILE A 77 11.95 -8.69 14.27
C ILE A 77 13.26 -8.12 14.83
N THR A 78 13.63 -6.94 14.34
CA THR A 78 14.73 -6.12 14.85
C THR A 78 14.33 -4.64 14.79
N ASP A 79 15.12 -3.73 15.34
CA ASP A 79 14.87 -2.29 15.18
C ASP A 79 15.03 -1.78 13.73
N HIS A 80 15.36 -2.65 12.79
CA HIS A 80 15.56 -2.34 11.38
C HIS A 80 14.80 -3.27 10.44
N TRP A 81 14.01 -4.21 10.97
CA TRP A 81 13.29 -5.21 10.19
C TRP A 81 11.96 -5.55 10.84
N GLU A 82 10.89 -5.45 10.05
CA GLU A 82 9.53 -5.79 10.41
C GLU A 82 8.95 -6.80 9.42
N LEU A 83 8.11 -7.69 9.93
CA LEU A 83 7.28 -8.57 9.12
C LEU A 83 5.81 -8.27 9.41
N ALA A 84 4.98 -8.29 8.38
CA ALA A 84 3.53 -8.15 8.50
C ALA A 84 2.80 -9.21 7.69
N GLY A 85 1.63 -9.60 8.19
CA GLY A 85 0.72 -10.53 7.53
C GLY A 85 -0.69 -9.98 7.51
N TYR A 86 -1.38 -10.21 6.39
CA TYR A 86 -2.69 -9.65 6.11
C TYR A 86 -3.70 -10.73 5.79
N VAL A 87 -4.93 -10.52 6.25
CA VAL A 87 -6.11 -11.20 5.73
C VAL A 87 -6.96 -10.19 4.96
N LEU A 88 -7.27 -10.53 3.72
CA LEU A 88 -8.04 -9.69 2.81
C LEU A 88 -9.44 -10.28 2.66
N GLY A 89 -10.45 -9.42 2.70
CA GLY A 89 -11.83 -9.80 2.43
C GLY A 89 -12.63 -8.71 1.77
N ALA A 90 -13.80 -9.09 1.28
CA ALA A 90 -14.71 -8.17 0.64
C ALA A 90 -16.17 -8.54 0.92
N GLN A 91 -17.02 -7.55 1.12
CA GLN A 91 -18.46 -7.73 1.05
C GLN A 91 -18.93 -7.31 -0.34
N VAL A 92 -19.41 -8.27 -1.13
CA VAL A 92 -19.88 -8.05 -2.49
C VAL A 92 -21.41 -8.04 -2.51
N PRO A 93 -22.05 -6.99 -3.06
CA PRO A 93 -23.50 -6.97 -3.22
C PRO A 93 -24.01 -8.21 -3.96
N GLY A 94 -24.97 -8.90 -3.36
CA GLY A 94 -25.56 -10.13 -3.91
C GLY A 94 -24.81 -11.43 -3.62
N LEU A 95 -23.51 -11.40 -3.26
CA LEU A 95 -22.74 -12.60 -2.89
C LEU A 95 -22.46 -12.69 -1.39
N GLY A 96 -22.44 -11.56 -0.68
CA GLY A 96 -22.17 -11.51 0.76
C GLY A 96 -20.71 -11.31 1.08
N LEU A 97 -20.27 -11.82 2.23
CA LEU A 97 -18.90 -11.69 2.73
C LEU A 97 -18.02 -12.79 2.14
N GLU A 98 -16.92 -12.40 1.51
CA GLU A 98 -16.02 -13.28 0.81
C GLU A 98 -14.59 -13.09 1.32
N TYR A 99 -13.88 -14.22 1.41
CA TYR A 99 -12.43 -14.22 1.57
C TYR A 99 -11.80 -13.83 0.23
N ALA A 100 -10.98 -12.78 0.25
CA ALA A 100 -10.37 -12.24 -0.96
C ALA A 100 -8.93 -12.74 -1.16
N GLY A 101 -8.17 -12.94 -0.09
CA GLY A 101 -6.76 -13.30 -0.20
C GLY A 101 -5.97 -13.10 1.08
N TRP A 102 -4.65 -13.22 0.95
CA TRP A 102 -3.71 -12.87 2.01
C TRP A 102 -2.48 -12.21 1.41
N ARG A 103 -1.80 -11.41 2.23
CA ARG A 103 -0.55 -10.75 1.88
C ARG A 103 0.48 -10.98 2.99
N LEU A 104 1.74 -11.10 2.60
CA LEU A 104 2.88 -11.04 3.51
C LEU A 104 3.80 -9.90 3.08
N ARG A 105 4.32 -9.18 4.06
CA ARG A 105 5.22 -8.07 3.83
C ARG A 105 6.45 -8.17 4.72
N SER A 106 7.59 -7.81 4.15
CA SER A 106 8.84 -7.64 4.87
C SER A 106 9.39 -6.25 4.61
N ARG A 107 9.60 -5.48 5.68
CA ARG A 107 10.07 -4.10 5.60
C ARG A 107 11.39 -3.93 6.34
N LEU A 108 12.36 -3.36 5.65
CA LEU A 108 13.71 -3.09 6.14
C LEU A 108 13.96 -1.58 6.13
N ARG A 109 14.70 -1.08 7.13
CA ARG A 109 15.21 0.29 7.14
C ARG A 109 16.70 0.34 7.41
N ALA A 110 17.41 1.24 6.74
CA ALA A 110 18.82 1.47 6.99
C ALA A 110 19.05 1.98 8.42
N PRO A 111 20.02 1.42 9.17
CA PRO A 111 20.37 1.93 10.49
C PRO A 111 20.80 3.41 10.44
N ALA A 112 20.34 4.20 11.41
CA ALA A 112 20.75 5.60 11.55
C ALA A 112 22.27 5.76 11.72
N SER A 113 22.96 4.74 12.23
CA SER A 113 24.41 4.68 12.38
C SER A 113 25.17 4.77 11.05
N TRP A 114 24.53 4.46 9.92
CA TRP A 114 25.13 4.58 8.59
C TRP A 114 25.26 6.03 8.12
N ARG A 115 24.58 6.99 8.78
CA ARG A 115 24.68 8.43 8.51
C ARG A 115 24.45 8.80 7.04
N LEU A 116 23.51 8.13 6.39
CA LEU A 116 23.15 8.41 5.00
C LEU A 116 22.56 9.83 4.83
N PRO A 117 22.73 10.47 3.67
CA PRO A 117 22.15 11.78 3.39
C PRO A 117 20.62 11.74 3.29
N VAL A 118 20.02 10.58 3.09
CA VAL A 118 18.58 10.32 3.11
C VAL A 118 18.32 9.04 3.90
N ASN A 119 17.15 8.94 4.53
CA ASN A 119 16.66 7.69 5.11
C ASN A 119 16.34 6.72 3.95
N VAL A 120 16.76 5.47 4.07
CA VAL A 120 16.61 4.46 3.00
C VAL A 120 15.95 3.23 3.57
N GLY A 121 14.81 2.84 3.01
CA GLY A 121 14.06 1.65 3.36
C GLY A 121 13.78 0.78 2.14
N PHE A 122 13.32 -0.42 2.41
CA PHE A 122 12.91 -1.37 1.38
C PHE A 122 11.74 -2.20 1.90
N SER A 123 10.71 -2.38 1.09
CA SER A 123 9.61 -3.31 1.34
C SER A 123 9.60 -4.37 0.24
N ALA A 124 9.30 -5.60 0.63
CA ALA A 124 8.95 -6.67 -0.27
C ALA A 124 7.62 -7.27 0.17
N GLU A 125 6.68 -7.34 -0.76
CA GLU A 125 5.34 -7.88 -0.53
C GLU A 125 5.08 -9.05 -1.46
N TYR A 126 4.34 -10.02 -0.95
CA TYR A 126 3.80 -11.11 -1.73
C TYR A 126 2.32 -11.25 -1.38
N GLU A 127 1.47 -11.16 -2.39
CA GLU A 127 0.04 -11.29 -2.27
C GLU A 127 -0.45 -12.52 -3.04
N THR A 128 -1.49 -13.14 -2.50
CA THR A 128 -2.36 -14.04 -3.27
C THR A 128 -3.79 -13.59 -3.12
N ALA A 129 -4.46 -13.46 -4.26
CA ALA A 129 -5.85 -13.07 -4.35
C ALA A 129 -6.66 -14.14 -5.08
N ARG A 130 -7.94 -14.27 -4.72
CA ARG A 130 -8.86 -15.11 -5.48
C ARG A 130 -9.21 -14.42 -6.81
N PRO A 131 -9.47 -15.18 -7.89
CA PRO A 131 -9.79 -14.63 -9.21
C PRO A 131 -11.00 -13.68 -9.28
N ALA A 132 -11.83 -13.68 -8.24
CA ALA A 132 -12.94 -12.74 -8.10
C ALA A 132 -12.51 -11.32 -7.71
N PHE A 133 -11.28 -11.14 -7.21
CA PHE A 133 -10.81 -9.89 -6.63
C PHE A 133 -9.54 -9.33 -7.29
N SER A 134 -8.78 -10.20 -7.97
CA SER A 134 -7.65 -9.83 -8.82
C SER A 134 -7.65 -10.70 -10.09
N GLU A 135 -7.18 -10.12 -11.20
CA GLU A 135 -6.93 -10.86 -12.44
C GLU A 135 -5.69 -11.74 -12.33
N SER A 136 -4.79 -11.40 -11.41
CA SER A 136 -3.57 -12.12 -11.11
C SER A 136 -3.67 -12.80 -9.76
N ALA A 137 -3.51 -14.13 -9.75
CA ALA A 137 -3.70 -14.92 -8.54
C ALA A 137 -2.59 -14.70 -7.51
N ARG A 138 -1.42 -14.24 -7.96
CA ARG A 138 -0.21 -14.03 -7.17
C ARG A 138 0.55 -12.86 -7.71
N THR A 139 0.95 -11.96 -6.81
CA THR A 139 1.66 -10.73 -7.16
C THR A 139 2.81 -10.55 -6.18
N ALA A 140 3.93 -10.02 -6.66
CA ALA A 140 5.05 -9.59 -5.84
C ALA A 140 5.33 -8.12 -6.08
N GLU A 141 5.51 -7.38 -5.00
CA GLU A 141 5.81 -5.96 -5.03
C GLU A 141 7.13 -5.69 -4.30
N LEU A 142 8.00 -4.88 -4.91
CA LEU A 142 9.25 -4.43 -4.34
C LEU A 142 9.29 -2.90 -4.32
N THR A 143 9.38 -2.33 -3.13
CA THR A 143 9.29 -0.87 -2.93
C THR A 143 10.55 -0.35 -2.27
N ALA A 144 11.29 0.52 -2.96
CA ALA A 144 12.45 1.20 -2.39
C ALA A 144 12.00 2.55 -1.82
N ILE A 145 12.26 2.82 -0.55
CA ILE A 145 11.75 4.00 0.16
C ILE A 145 12.90 4.97 0.44
N PHE A 146 12.76 6.22 0.02
CA PHE A 146 13.70 7.30 0.28
C PHE A 146 12.99 8.43 1.00
N GLU A 147 13.44 8.77 2.19
CA GLU A 147 12.86 9.86 2.98
C GLU A 147 13.91 10.90 3.36
N ARG A 148 13.54 12.18 3.29
CA ARG A 148 14.31 13.26 3.88
C ARG A 148 13.40 14.28 4.53
N ARG A 149 13.73 14.65 5.77
CA ARG A 149 13.05 15.71 6.52
C ARG A 149 13.85 17.01 6.47
N PHE A 150 13.16 18.11 6.19
CA PHE A 150 13.65 19.48 6.22
C PHE A 150 12.77 20.31 7.16
N GLY A 151 13.12 20.34 8.45
CA GLY A 151 12.32 21.01 9.48
C GLY A 151 10.92 20.39 9.62
N ASN A 152 9.90 21.12 9.20
CA ASN A 152 8.49 20.70 9.19
C ASN A 152 8.03 20.03 7.88
N VAL A 153 8.89 20.00 6.86
CA VAL A 153 8.60 19.35 5.57
C VAL A 153 9.23 17.98 5.52
N GLN A 154 8.47 16.98 5.09
CA GLN A 154 8.95 15.62 4.84
C GLN A 154 8.76 15.30 3.36
N LEU A 155 9.86 14.92 2.70
CA LEU A 155 9.86 14.42 1.33
C LEU A 155 10.03 12.91 1.38
N ILE A 156 9.13 12.19 0.71
CA ILE A 156 9.18 10.74 0.56
C ILE A 156 9.11 10.43 -0.94
N ALA A 157 9.95 9.50 -1.37
CA ALA A 157 9.89 8.90 -2.70
C ALA A 157 10.00 7.39 -2.54
N ASP A 158 9.04 6.67 -3.08
CA ASP A 158 8.80 5.24 -2.89
C ASP A 158 8.56 4.56 -4.24
N PRO A 159 9.55 4.51 -5.15
CA PRO A 159 9.41 3.74 -6.38
C PRO A 159 9.09 2.27 -6.08
N THR A 160 7.97 1.83 -6.64
CA THR A 160 7.38 0.52 -6.44
C THR A 160 7.43 -0.26 -7.74
N PHE A 161 7.91 -1.50 -7.68
CA PHE A 161 7.93 -2.43 -8.81
C PHE A 161 7.01 -3.59 -8.51
N GLU A 162 5.95 -3.73 -9.29
CA GLU A 162 5.00 -4.83 -9.16
C GLU A 162 5.22 -5.84 -10.28
N ARG A 163 5.02 -7.12 -9.96
CA ARG A 163 4.98 -8.19 -10.95
C ARG A 163 3.96 -9.25 -10.61
N ASP A 164 3.17 -9.59 -11.60
CA ASP A 164 2.32 -10.76 -11.56
C ASP A 164 3.13 -12.05 -11.74
N LEU A 165 2.98 -12.95 -10.76
CA LEU A 165 3.65 -14.24 -10.70
C LEU A 165 2.77 -15.37 -11.22
N ALA A 166 1.47 -15.11 -11.44
CA ALA A 166 0.52 -16.04 -12.01
C ALA A 166 -0.52 -15.28 -12.84
N GLY A 167 -0.41 -15.36 -14.17
CA GLY A 167 -1.23 -14.67 -15.16
C GLY A 167 -0.57 -14.74 -16.54
N PRO A 168 -1.20 -14.25 -17.62
CA PRO A 168 -0.57 -14.19 -18.95
C PRO A 168 0.56 -13.15 -19.01
N GLU A 169 0.51 -12.11 -18.17
CA GLU A 169 1.49 -11.03 -18.11
C GLU A 169 2.56 -11.33 -17.05
N HIS A 170 3.82 -10.99 -17.37
CA HIS A 170 5.00 -11.37 -16.59
C HIS A 170 6.03 -10.24 -16.47
N GLU A 171 5.64 -9.02 -16.85
CA GLU A 171 6.52 -7.85 -16.87
C GLU A 171 6.52 -7.13 -15.51
N TRP A 172 7.56 -6.32 -15.26
CA TRP A 172 7.61 -5.47 -14.09
C TRP A 172 6.96 -4.14 -14.42
N GLU A 173 5.96 -3.74 -13.63
CA GLU A 173 5.34 -2.43 -13.74
C GLU A 173 5.93 -1.48 -12.69
N LEU A 174 6.31 -0.28 -13.13
CA LEU A 174 6.72 0.78 -12.22
C LEU A 174 5.49 1.55 -11.76
N LEU A 175 5.14 1.37 -10.50
CA LEU A 175 4.16 2.19 -9.79
C LEU A 175 4.91 3.33 -9.11
N SER A 176 4.45 4.56 -9.31
CA SER A 176 4.97 5.74 -8.62
C SER A 176 3.79 6.48 -8.01
N ASP A 177 3.57 6.27 -6.72
CA ASP A 177 2.84 7.25 -5.93
C ASP A 177 3.81 8.36 -5.51
N ARG A 178 3.33 9.61 -5.40
CA ARG A 178 4.16 10.75 -5.01
C ARG A 178 3.48 11.50 -3.87
N GLY A 179 3.88 11.19 -2.64
CA GLY A 179 3.35 11.82 -1.43
C GLY A 179 4.20 12.98 -0.90
N LEU A 180 3.62 14.19 -0.82
CA LEU A 180 4.16 15.29 0.00
C LEU A 180 3.35 15.37 1.30
N ALA A 181 3.99 15.12 2.45
CA ALA A 181 3.34 15.23 3.75
C ALA A 181 3.89 16.43 4.55
N THR A 182 3.01 17.39 4.86
CA THR A 182 3.28 18.50 5.79
C THR A 182 2.52 18.29 7.08
N ARG A 183 3.18 18.34 8.25
CA ARG A 183 2.46 18.25 9.54
C ARG A 183 1.96 19.62 10.00
N ARG A 184 0.76 19.62 10.59
CA ARG A 184 0.16 20.65 11.44
C ARG A 184 1.01 20.98 12.66
#